data_AF-A0A1V6I2Q9-F1
#
_entry.id   AF-A0A1V6I2Q9-F1
#
_cell.length_a   1.000
_cell.length_b   1.000
_cell.length_c   1.000
_cell.angle_alpha   90.00
_cell.angle_beta   90.00
_cell.angle_gamma   90.00
#
_symmetry.space_group_name_H-M   'P 1'
#
loop_
_entity.id
_entity.type
_entity.pdbx_description
1 polymer ?
#
loop_
_entity_poly.entity_id
_entity_poly.type
_entity_poly.pdbx_seq_one_letter_code
_entity_poly.pdbx_strand_id
1 'polypeptide(L)'
;MNTLDFKPFEFPGDNWLVDIYEKHSKLVDKYLEYEGQIESFDINTYEDQSLLKNYLEVRFIEELCEALDDRDNRDHFLEEMIDAFNFLIAAYYIYEIKPEQLSFKVNPSKGFDKDFLNVIVSTGMVCNCLKNRPWRHSQYLVDLLVFENRFLKLWEDFYSLLRNLNIDDKTIYEQWSLKYQVNLFRIETNY
;
A
#
# COMPACT_ATOMS: atom_id res chain seq x y z
N MET A 1 10.84 5.22 20.22
CA MET A 1 11.73 5.65 19.12
C MET A 1 10.83 6.18 18.02
N ASN A 2 11.11 7.36 17.48
CA ASN A 2 10.30 8.01 16.45
C ASN A 2 11.15 8.37 15.23
N THR A 3 10.53 8.93 14.19
CA THR A 3 11.19 9.31 12.94
C THR A 3 12.30 10.36 13.14
N LEU A 4 12.26 11.15 14.22
CA LEU A 4 13.28 12.16 14.56
C LEU A 4 14.61 11.54 15.03
N ASP A 5 14.61 10.26 15.41
CA ASP A 5 15.81 9.53 15.83
C ASP A 5 16.69 9.08 14.64
N PHE A 6 16.19 9.23 13.40
CA PHE A 6 16.84 8.73 12.18
C PHE A 6 17.13 9.84 11.16
N LYS A 7 17.99 9.52 10.19
CA LYS A 7 18.19 10.32 8.98
C LYS A 7 17.59 9.58 7.79
N PRO A 8 17.00 10.29 6.81
CA PRO A 8 16.49 9.63 5.62
C PRO A 8 17.64 9.03 4.82
N PHE A 9 17.34 7.96 4.09
CA PHE A 9 18.28 7.40 3.12
C PHE A 9 18.53 8.38 1.96
N GLU A 10 19.65 8.22 1.27
CA GLU A 10 19.93 9.01 0.07
C GLU A 10 18.94 8.64 -1.05
N PHE A 11 18.29 9.64 -1.64
CA PHE A 11 17.30 9.43 -2.69
C PHE A 11 17.95 8.83 -3.95
N PRO A 12 17.55 7.63 -4.41
CA PRO A 12 18.23 6.91 -5.49
C PRO A 12 17.80 7.35 -6.90
N GLY A 13 17.05 8.45 -7.04
CA GLY A 13 16.55 8.93 -8.34
C GLY A 13 15.45 8.04 -8.89
N ASP A 14 15.49 7.72 -10.18
CA ASP A 14 14.43 6.99 -10.89
C ASP A 14 14.15 5.57 -10.33
N ASN A 15 15.10 5.00 -9.59
CA ASN A 15 14.97 3.66 -8.99
C ASN A 15 14.30 3.67 -7.60
N TRP A 16 13.76 4.80 -7.13
CA TRP A 16 13.22 4.94 -5.78
C TRP A 16 12.17 3.90 -5.44
N LEU A 17 11.23 3.61 -6.35
CA LEU A 17 10.16 2.65 -6.08
C LEU A 17 10.67 1.21 -6.03
N VAL A 18 11.68 0.88 -6.86
CA VAL A 18 12.35 -0.43 -6.84
C VAL A 18 13.07 -0.64 -5.52
N ASP A 19 13.82 0.37 -5.05
CA ASP A 19 14.54 0.29 -3.78
C ASP A 19 13.58 0.16 -2.58
N ILE A 20 12.45 0.90 -2.58
CA ILE A 20 11.39 0.71 -1.59
C ILE A 20 10.84 -0.71 -1.64
N TYR A 21 10.43 -1.17 -2.83
CA TYR A 21 9.83 -2.49 -3.01
C TYR A 21 10.73 -3.61 -2.46
N GLU A 22 12.02 -3.60 -2.81
CA GLU A 22 12.99 -4.63 -2.37
C GLU A 22 13.28 -4.62 -0.87
N LYS A 23 13.26 -3.44 -0.24
CA LYS A 23 13.49 -3.31 1.20
C LYS A 23 12.21 -3.64 1.98
N HIS A 24 11.08 -3.10 1.54
CA HIS A 24 9.80 -3.27 2.21
C HIS A 24 9.30 -4.72 2.11
N SER A 25 9.53 -5.41 0.98
CA SER A 25 9.16 -6.82 0.84
C SER A 25 9.76 -7.70 1.93
N LYS A 26 11.02 -7.44 2.34
CA LYS A 26 11.69 -8.17 3.42
C LYS A 26 11.05 -7.93 4.79
N LEU A 27 10.42 -6.77 5.00
CA LEU A 27 9.62 -6.52 6.20
C LEU A 27 8.29 -7.24 6.11
N VAL A 28 7.64 -7.22 4.94
CA VAL A 28 6.39 -7.93 4.70
C VAL A 28 6.56 -9.43 4.94
N ASP A 29 7.62 -10.05 4.43
CA ASP A 29 7.94 -11.46 4.68
C ASP A 29 7.98 -11.77 6.18
N LYS A 30 8.66 -10.93 6.98
CA LYS A 30 8.70 -11.08 8.43
C LYS A 30 7.31 -10.97 9.05
N TYR A 31 6.50 -10.00 8.64
CA TYR A 31 5.14 -9.85 9.16
C TYR A 31 4.25 -11.05 8.84
N LEU A 32 4.31 -11.55 7.60
CA LEU A 32 3.58 -12.75 7.20
C LEU A 32 4.00 -13.97 8.02
N GLU A 33 5.31 -14.14 8.26
CA GLU A 33 5.83 -15.19 9.16
C GLU A 33 5.27 -15.06 10.59
N TYR A 34 5.27 -13.85 11.17
CA TYR A 34 4.70 -13.59 12.50
C TYR A 34 3.19 -13.85 12.57
N GLU A 35 2.47 -13.56 11.48
CA GLU A 35 1.02 -13.79 11.35
C GLU A 35 0.68 -15.24 10.98
N GLY A 36 1.69 -16.11 10.83
CA GLY A 36 1.52 -17.54 10.55
C GLY A 36 1.14 -17.83 9.09
N GLN A 37 1.48 -16.94 8.16
CA GLN A 37 1.23 -17.07 6.73
C GLN A 37 2.53 -17.42 6.00
N ILE A 38 2.65 -18.66 5.52
CA ILE A 38 3.96 -19.26 5.19
C ILE A 38 4.03 -19.78 3.73
N GLU A 39 2.93 -19.81 2.96
CA GLU A 39 2.92 -20.50 1.66
C GLU A 39 2.36 -19.67 0.49
N SER A 40 2.67 -20.13 -0.72
CA SER A 40 2.44 -19.47 -2.02
C SER A 40 1.03 -18.92 -2.16
N PHE A 41 0.92 -17.61 -2.43
CA PHE A 41 -0.34 -16.91 -2.65
C PHE A 41 -1.09 -17.47 -3.88
N ASP A 42 -2.36 -17.86 -3.70
CA ASP A 42 -3.29 -18.20 -4.76
C ASP A 42 -4.57 -17.35 -4.64
N ILE A 43 -4.72 -16.39 -5.55
CA ILE A 43 -5.87 -15.48 -5.60
C ILE A 43 -7.24 -16.17 -5.65
N ASN A 44 -7.32 -17.46 -5.97
CA ASN A 44 -8.57 -18.21 -6.04
C ASN A 44 -8.97 -18.88 -4.71
N THR A 45 -8.12 -18.84 -3.68
CA THR A 45 -8.46 -19.36 -2.34
C THR A 45 -9.29 -18.34 -1.57
N TYR A 46 -9.89 -18.74 -0.45
CA TYR A 46 -10.59 -17.78 0.41
C TYR A 46 -9.59 -17.04 1.31
N GLU A 47 -8.59 -17.77 1.79
CA GLU A 47 -7.57 -17.35 2.73
C GLU A 47 -6.73 -16.22 2.13
N ASP A 48 -6.22 -16.40 0.90
CA ASP A 48 -5.40 -15.40 0.22
C ASP A 48 -6.21 -14.18 -0.22
N GLN A 49 -7.46 -14.38 -0.64
CA GLN A 49 -8.38 -13.27 -0.88
C GLN A 49 -8.64 -12.46 0.40
N SER A 50 -8.73 -13.13 1.55
CA SER A 50 -8.96 -12.49 2.84
C SER A 50 -7.71 -11.73 3.31
N LEU A 51 -6.52 -12.30 3.08
CA LEU A 51 -5.25 -11.63 3.30
C LEU A 51 -5.15 -10.35 2.48
N LEU A 52 -5.35 -10.44 1.16
CA LEU A 52 -5.21 -9.28 0.29
C LEU A 52 -6.23 -8.19 0.63
N LYS A 53 -7.45 -8.57 1.02
CA LYS A 53 -8.44 -7.63 1.57
C LYS A 53 -8.06 -7.04 2.91
N ASN A 54 -7.40 -7.79 3.79
CA ASN A 54 -6.93 -7.21 5.04
C ASN A 54 -5.92 -6.07 4.77
N TYR A 55 -5.00 -6.25 3.83
CA TYR A 55 -4.09 -5.17 3.44
C TYR A 55 -4.81 -4.00 2.78
N LEU A 56 -5.77 -4.26 1.89
CA LEU A 56 -6.44 -3.22 1.09
C LEU A 56 -7.65 -2.56 1.76
N GLU A 57 -8.62 -3.32 2.27
CA GLU A 57 -9.87 -2.79 2.85
C GLU A 57 -9.73 -2.39 4.32
N VAL A 58 -8.81 -3.02 5.06
CA VAL A 58 -8.59 -2.71 6.48
C VAL A 58 -7.40 -1.77 6.60
N ARG A 59 -6.17 -2.28 6.47
CA ARG A 59 -4.95 -1.53 6.81
C ARG A 59 -4.79 -0.27 5.95
N PHE A 60 -4.80 -0.41 4.62
CA PHE A 60 -4.65 0.74 3.73
C PHE A 60 -5.73 1.82 3.91
N ILE A 61 -6.98 1.43 4.11
CA ILE A 61 -8.09 2.37 4.31
C ILE A 61 -8.03 3.03 5.68
N GLU A 62 -7.66 2.27 6.72
CA GLU A 62 -7.50 2.78 8.08
C GLU A 62 -6.43 3.89 8.12
N GLU A 63 -5.25 3.65 7.56
CA GLU A 63 -4.18 4.67 7.45
C GLU A 63 -4.61 5.90 6.63
N LEU A 64 -5.38 5.71 5.55
CA LEU A 64 -5.95 6.83 4.79
C LEU A 64 -6.93 7.65 5.65
N CYS A 65 -7.72 6.99 6.48
CA CYS A 65 -8.63 7.67 7.41
C CYS A 65 -7.88 8.40 8.52
N GLU A 66 -6.82 7.81 9.08
CA GLU A 66 -5.94 8.47 10.06
C GLU A 66 -5.30 9.72 9.46
N ALA A 67 -4.79 9.63 8.21
CA ALA A 67 -4.31 10.80 7.48
C ALA A 67 -5.40 11.87 7.35
N LEU A 68 -6.63 11.50 7.02
CA LEU A 68 -7.74 12.45 6.89
C LEU A 68 -8.08 13.16 8.20
N ASP A 69 -8.00 12.46 9.33
CA ASP A 69 -8.22 13.05 10.66
C ASP A 69 -7.12 14.05 11.03
N ASP A 70 -5.88 13.79 10.60
CA ASP A 70 -4.71 14.66 10.82
C ASP A 70 -4.45 15.69 9.71
N ARG A 71 -5.45 15.97 8.85
CA ARG A 71 -5.39 16.93 7.72
C ARG A 71 -4.80 18.31 8.03
N ASP A 72 -4.96 18.79 9.25
CA ASP A 72 -4.50 20.13 9.67
C ASP A 72 -3.06 20.09 10.22
N ASN A 73 -2.51 18.89 10.46
CA ASN A 73 -1.13 18.64 10.87
C ASN A 73 -0.36 17.98 9.72
N ARG A 74 0.35 18.79 8.94
CA ARG A 74 1.03 18.34 7.72
C ARG A 74 2.01 17.18 7.94
N ASP A 75 2.74 17.18 9.05
CA ASP A 75 3.76 16.16 9.30
C ASP A 75 3.12 14.81 9.60
N HIS A 76 2.08 14.80 10.44
CA HIS A 76 1.30 13.60 10.74
C HIS A 76 0.53 13.11 9.51
N PHE A 77 -0.16 14.01 8.81
CA PHE A 77 -0.83 13.69 7.56
C PHE A 77 0.10 12.96 6.58
N LEU A 78 1.33 13.46 6.45
CA LEU A 78 2.32 12.86 5.55
C LEU A 78 2.81 11.51 6.08
N GLU A 79 2.99 11.34 7.39
CA GLU A 79 3.35 10.06 7.99
C GLU A 79 2.29 8.99 7.70
N GLU A 80 1.01 9.28 7.95
CA GLU A 80 -0.08 8.31 7.73
C GLU A 80 -0.32 8.02 6.24
N MET A 81 -0.13 9.01 5.36
CA MET A 81 -0.15 8.76 3.90
C MET A 81 0.98 7.81 3.47
N ILE A 82 2.12 7.82 4.16
CA ILE A 82 3.25 6.92 3.89
C ILE A 82 3.01 5.53 4.48
N ASP A 83 2.28 5.41 5.59
CA ASP A 83 1.83 4.11 6.08
C ASP A 83 0.77 3.47 5.17
N ALA A 84 -0.17 4.26 4.66
CA ALA A 84 -1.06 3.82 3.59
C ALA A 84 -0.25 3.34 2.36
N PHE A 85 0.75 4.10 1.93
CA PHE A 85 1.65 3.70 0.84
C PHE A 85 2.33 2.36 1.13
N ASN A 86 2.84 2.13 2.34
CA ASN A 86 3.46 0.86 2.74
C ASN A 86 2.51 -0.33 2.58
N PHE A 87 1.26 -0.23 3.06
CA PHE A 87 0.30 -1.32 2.92
C PHE A 87 -0.11 -1.59 1.48
N LEU A 88 -0.17 -0.55 0.64
CA LEU A 88 -0.42 -0.72 -0.78
C LEU A 88 0.75 -1.45 -1.48
N ILE A 89 2.00 -1.07 -1.19
CA ILE A 89 3.19 -1.77 -1.71
C ILE A 89 3.24 -3.23 -1.22
N ALA A 90 2.89 -3.48 0.04
CA ALA A 90 2.79 -4.84 0.57
C ALA A 90 1.73 -5.67 -0.17
N ALA A 91 0.56 -5.09 -0.47
CA ALA A 91 -0.46 -5.76 -1.27
C ALA A 91 0.03 -6.11 -2.69
N TYR A 92 0.78 -5.20 -3.34
CA TYR A 92 1.40 -5.50 -4.64
C TYR A 92 2.45 -6.58 -4.53
N TYR A 93 3.27 -6.58 -3.47
CA TYR A 93 4.26 -7.62 -3.23
C TYR A 93 3.61 -9.00 -3.05
N ILE A 94 2.56 -9.09 -2.23
CA ILE A 94 1.82 -10.33 -1.96
C ILE A 94 1.21 -10.91 -3.26
N TYR A 95 0.68 -10.05 -4.14
CA TYR A 95 0.14 -10.47 -5.44
C TYR A 95 1.21 -10.56 -6.56
N GLU A 96 2.47 -10.26 -6.26
CA GLU A 96 3.62 -10.27 -7.19
C GLU A 96 3.63 -9.22 -8.32
N ILE A 97 2.99 -8.06 -8.14
CA ILE A 97 3.11 -6.92 -9.06
C ILE A 97 4.44 -6.19 -8.82
N LYS A 98 5.28 -6.13 -9.84
CA LYS A 98 6.58 -5.47 -9.77
C LYS A 98 6.49 -3.97 -10.07
N PRO A 99 7.39 -3.13 -9.53
CA PRO A 99 7.40 -1.69 -9.76
C PRO A 99 7.37 -1.27 -11.23
N GLU A 100 7.97 -2.05 -12.13
CA GLU A 100 8.03 -1.76 -13.57
C GLU A 100 6.65 -1.85 -14.25
N GLN A 101 5.69 -2.52 -13.61
CA GLN A 101 4.31 -2.62 -14.10
C GLN A 101 3.45 -1.42 -13.65
N LEU A 102 3.94 -0.62 -12.70
CA LEU A 102 3.21 0.50 -12.12
C LEU A 102 3.40 1.77 -12.95
N SER A 103 2.31 2.48 -13.22
CA SER A 103 2.33 3.69 -14.04
C SER A 103 2.52 4.95 -13.20
N PHE A 104 3.48 5.80 -13.57
CA PHE A 104 3.67 7.13 -12.96
C PHE A 104 2.83 8.23 -13.63
N LYS A 105 1.73 7.85 -14.31
CA LYS A 105 0.80 8.82 -14.91
C LYS A 105 -0.01 9.51 -13.81
N VAL A 106 -0.03 10.84 -13.87
CA VAL A 106 -0.79 11.67 -12.93
C VAL A 106 -2.09 12.12 -13.58
N ASN A 107 -3.21 11.75 -12.98
CA ASN A 107 -4.52 12.23 -13.36
C ASN A 107 -4.72 13.66 -12.82
N PRO A 108 -5.25 14.60 -13.64
CA PRO A 108 -5.53 15.95 -13.16
C PRO A 108 -6.45 15.94 -11.95
N SER A 109 -6.09 16.73 -10.93
CA SER A 109 -6.88 16.83 -9.71
C SER A 109 -8.31 17.29 -10.00
N LYS A 110 -9.27 16.67 -9.32
CA LYS A 110 -10.67 17.10 -9.29
C LYS A 110 -11.04 17.77 -7.97
N GLY A 111 -10.03 18.05 -7.13
CA GLY A 111 -10.17 18.49 -5.74
C GLY A 111 -9.92 17.34 -4.78
N PHE A 112 -9.32 17.65 -3.62
CA PHE A 112 -8.86 16.68 -2.63
C PHE A 112 -9.92 15.62 -2.28
N ASP A 113 -11.13 16.03 -1.86
CA ASP A 113 -12.18 15.09 -1.46
C ASP A 113 -12.54 14.09 -2.56
N LYS A 114 -12.54 14.53 -3.83
CA LYS A 114 -12.85 13.67 -4.98
C LYS A 114 -11.69 12.75 -5.31
N ASP A 115 -10.47 13.26 -5.25
CA ASP A 115 -9.27 12.47 -5.51
C ASP A 115 -9.10 11.38 -4.43
N PHE A 116 -9.32 11.73 -3.17
CA PHE A 116 -9.35 10.82 -2.04
C PHE A 116 -10.46 9.77 -2.19
N LEU A 117 -11.70 10.20 -2.48
CA LEU A 117 -12.80 9.27 -2.74
C LEU A 117 -12.53 8.31 -3.91
N ASN A 118 -11.82 8.76 -4.97
CA ASN A 118 -11.45 7.89 -6.07
C ASN A 118 -10.55 6.74 -5.61
N VAL A 119 -9.60 7.00 -4.70
CA VAL A 119 -8.75 5.95 -4.11
C VAL A 119 -9.61 4.93 -3.37
N ILE A 120 -10.51 5.39 -2.49
CA ILE A 120 -11.43 4.51 -1.73
C ILE A 120 -12.30 3.65 -2.68
N VAL A 121 -12.87 4.27 -3.72
CA VAL A 121 -13.69 3.57 -4.71
C VAL A 121 -12.85 2.55 -5.49
N SER A 122 -11.65 2.91 -5.92
CA SER A 122 -10.75 2.01 -6.64
C SER A 122 -10.34 0.81 -5.78
N THR A 123 -10.05 1.02 -4.50
CA THR A 123 -9.84 -0.07 -3.53
C THR A 123 -11.03 -1.02 -3.47
N GLY A 124 -12.24 -0.49 -3.26
CA GLY A 124 -13.45 -1.30 -3.24
C GLY A 124 -13.71 -2.06 -4.55
N MET A 125 -13.35 -1.48 -5.69
CA MET A 125 -13.49 -2.12 -6.99
C MET A 125 -12.51 -3.28 -7.20
N VAL A 126 -11.28 -3.18 -6.67
CA VAL A 126 -10.31 -4.29 -6.63
C VAL A 126 -10.85 -5.41 -5.75
N CYS A 127 -11.23 -5.10 -4.52
CA CYS A 127 -11.66 -6.10 -3.53
C CYS A 127 -13.02 -6.74 -3.86
N ASN A 128 -13.86 -6.08 -4.67
CA ASN A 128 -15.08 -6.65 -5.22
C ASN A 128 -14.82 -7.79 -6.24
N CYS A 129 -13.62 -7.90 -6.81
CA CYS A 129 -13.24 -9.06 -7.62
C CYS A 129 -12.99 -10.31 -6.75
N LEU A 130 -12.64 -10.11 -5.47
CA LEU A 130 -12.32 -11.16 -4.50
C LEU A 130 -13.60 -11.61 -3.76
N LYS A 131 -14.33 -12.55 -4.38
CA LYS A 131 -15.71 -12.91 -4.02
C LYS A 131 -15.85 -14.15 -3.14
N ASN A 132 -14.78 -14.87 -2.84
CA ASN A 132 -14.85 -16.04 -1.98
C ASN A 132 -15.28 -15.64 -0.56
N ARG A 133 -16.05 -16.52 0.09
CA ARG A 133 -16.58 -16.33 1.45
C ARG A 133 -16.61 -17.68 2.16
N PRO A 134 -16.45 -17.74 3.51
CA PRO A 134 -16.45 -19.02 4.25
C PRO A 134 -17.74 -19.82 4.10
N TRP A 135 -18.88 -19.13 3.95
CA TRP A 135 -20.20 -19.74 3.89
C TRP A 135 -20.69 -20.06 2.46
N ARG A 136 -19.86 -19.82 1.43
CA ARG A 136 -20.24 -20.13 0.04
C ARG A 136 -19.75 -21.53 -0.33
N HIS A 137 -20.65 -22.33 -0.89
CA HIS A 137 -20.36 -23.72 -1.28
C HIS A 137 -19.61 -23.85 -2.62
N SER A 138 -19.55 -22.80 -3.44
CA SER A 138 -18.86 -22.77 -4.73
C SER A 138 -17.72 -21.75 -4.71
N GLN A 139 -16.51 -22.16 -5.11
CA GLN A 139 -15.41 -21.23 -5.38
C GLN A 139 -15.68 -20.44 -6.66
N TYR A 140 -15.36 -19.14 -6.64
CA TYR A 140 -15.36 -18.29 -7.84
C TYR A 140 -13.92 -18.06 -8.24
N LEU A 141 -13.58 -18.45 -9.47
CA LEU A 141 -12.33 -18.04 -10.08
C LEU A 141 -12.35 -16.52 -10.28
N VAL A 142 -11.24 -15.88 -9.95
CA VAL A 142 -11.09 -14.44 -10.15
C VAL A 142 -10.83 -14.18 -11.64
N ASP A 143 -11.55 -13.22 -12.21
CA ASP A 143 -11.23 -12.69 -13.53
C ASP A 143 -9.94 -11.85 -13.40
N LEU A 144 -8.80 -12.49 -13.70
CA LEU A 144 -7.48 -11.91 -13.51
C LEU A 144 -7.29 -10.63 -14.33
N LEU A 145 -7.80 -10.58 -15.56
CA LEU A 145 -7.68 -9.40 -16.40
C LEU A 145 -8.43 -8.21 -15.78
N VAL A 146 -9.65 -8.42 -15.30
CA VAL A 146 -10.43 -7.35 -14.66
C VAL A 146 -9.81 -6.96 -13.32
N PHE A 147 -9.33 -7.93 -12.54
CA PHE A 147 -8.68 -7.68 -11.26
C PHE A 147 -7.40 -6.87 -11.42
N GLU A 148 -6.46 -7.31 -12.26
CA GLU A 148 -5.17 -6.66 -12.46
C GLU A 148 -5.32 -5.25 -13.01
N ASN A 149 -6.22 -5.04 -13.99
CA ASN A 149 -6.49 -3.70 -14.51
C ASN A 149 -6.99 -2.75 -13.41
N ARG A 150 -7.86 -3.23 -12.51
CA ARG A 150 -8.33 -2.44 -11.37
C ARG A 150 -7.22 -2.22 -10.35
N PHE A 151 -6.38 -3.22 -10.13
CA PHE A 151 -5.32 -3.13 -9.14
C PHE A 151 -4.22 -2.16 -9.58
N LEU A 152 -3.85 -2.16 -10.87
CA LEU A 152 -2.98 -1.13 -11.44
C LEU A 152 -3.66 0.25 -11.45
N LYS A 153 -4.98 0.31 -11.64
CA LYS A 153 -5.72 1.57 -11.58
C LYS A 153 -5.71 2.19 -10.17
N LEU A 154 -5.78 1.36 -9.12
CA LEU A 154 -5.64 1.81 -7.74
C LEU A 154 -4.29 2.53 -7.51
N TRP A 155 -3.19 1.98 -8.05
CA TRP A 155 -1.89 2.66 -8.00
C TRP A 155 -1.95 4.03 -8.67
N GLU A 156 -2.48 4.11 -9.89
CA GLU A 156 -2.58 5.39 -10.60
C GLU A 156 -3.38 6.42 -9.81
N ASP A 157 -4.49 6.02 -9.19
CA ASP A 157 -5.34 6.93 -8.42
C ASP A 157 -4.63 7.39 -7.14
N PHE A 158 -3.96 6.48 -6.43
CA PHE A 158 -3.22 6.81 -5.21
C PHE A 158 -1.98 7.66 -5.50
N TYR A 159 -1.18 7.30 -6.51
CA TYR A 159 -0.04 8.11 -6.94
C TYR A 159 -0.50 9.50 -7.42
N SER A 160 -1.61 9.57 -8.16
CA SER A 160 -2.19 10.87 -8.55
C SER A 160 -2.59 11.72 -7.35
N LEU A 161 -3.19 11.12 -6.31
CA LEU A 161 -3.53 11.81 -5.06
C LEU A 161 -2.29 12.41 -4.41
N LEU A 162 -1.22 11.63 -4.22
CA LEU A 162 0.05 12.10 -3.64
C LEU A 162 0.62 13.27 -4.46
N ARG A 163 0.66 13.14 -5.79
CA ARG A 163 1.17 14.20 -6.68
C ARG A 163 0.32 15.47 -6.64
N ASN A 164 -1.01 15.33 -6.59
CA ASN A 164 -1.93 16.46 -6.50
C ASN A 164 -1.84 17.19 -5.14
N LEU A 165 -1.34 16.51 -4.10
CA LEU A 165 -0.99 17.09 -2.80
C LEU A 165 0.41 17.72 -2.78
N ASN A 166 1.12 17.76 -3.92
CA ASN A 166 2.52 18.20 -4.05
C ASN A 166 3.49 17.35 -3.21
N ILE A 167 3.18 16.08 -2.99
CA ILE A 167 4.11 15.11 -2.41
C ILE A 167 4.86 14.49 -3.57
N ASP A 168 6.14 14.82 -3.71
CA ASP A 168 6.99 14.29 -4.78
C ASP A 168 7.71 13.00 -4.39
N ASP A 169 8.24 12.30 -5.39
CA ASP A 169 8.91 11.00 -5.24
C ASP A 169 10.05 11.04 -4.21
N LYS A 170 10.77 12.16 -4.15
CA LYS A 170 11.82 12.38 -3.16
C LYS A 170 11.24 12.48 -1.75
N THR A 171 10.18 13.26 -1.58
CA THR A 171 9.48 13.39 -0.29
C THR A 171 8.91 12.05 0.16
N ILE A 172 8.30 11.28 -0.75
CA ILE A 172 7.81 9.92 -0.48
C ILE A 172 8.96 9.06 0.05
N TYR A 173 10.07 9.00 -0.70
CA TYR A 173 11.21 8.15 -0.35
C TYR A 173 11.86 8.55 0.98
N GLU A 174 12.06 9.85 1.22
CA GLU A 174 12.66 10.34 2.46
C GLU A 174 11.80 9.98 3.67
N GLN A 175 10.49 10.23 3.61
CA GLN A 175 9.57 9.89 4.71
C GLN A 175 9.44 8.38 4.90
N TRP A 176 9.30 7.64 3.80
CA TRP A 176 9.29 6.19 3.82
C TRP A 176 10.55 5.64 4.49
N SER A 177 11.73 6.18 4.18
CA SER A 177 12.98 5.69 4.73
C SER A 177 13.10 5.89 6.24
N LEU A 178 12.50 6.97 6.78
CA LEU A 178 12.42 7.19 8.22
C LEU A 178 11.47 6.18 8.87
N LYS A 179 10.28 5.99 8.30
CA LYS A 179 9.29 5.04 8.82
C LYS A 179 9.80 3.60 8.74
N TYR A 180 10.47 3.23 7.65
CA TYR A 180 11.10 1.94 7.46
C TYR A 180 12.10 1.63 8.57
N GLN A 181 12.95 2.59 8.95
CA GLN A 181 13.91 2.44 10.05
C GLN A 181 13.21 2.26 11.40
N VAL A 182 12.14 3.03 11.67
CA VAL A 182 11.33 2.88 12.89
C VAL A 182 10.68 1.48 12.96
N ASN A 183 10.08 1.01 11.87
CA ASN A 183 9.43 -0.30 11.82
C ASN A 183 10.43 -1.46 11.94
N LEU A 184 11.60 -1.34 11.30
CA LEU A 184 12.69 -2.30 11.46
C LEU A 184 13.14 -2.37 12.93
N PHE A 185 13.32 -1.23 13.59
CA PHE A 185 13.66 -1.17 15.01
C PHE A 185 12.58 -1.82 15.89
N ARG A 186 11.28 -1.54 15.64
CA ARG A 186 10.17 -2.15 16.40
C ARG A 186 10.20 -3.67 16.33
N ILE A 187 10.38 -4.23 15.12
CA ILE A 187 10.51 -5.67 14.92
C ILE A 187 11.74 -6.23 15.62
N GLU A 188 12.91 -5.61 15.47
CA GLU A 188 14.16 -6.11 16.06
C GLU A 188 14.16 -6.06 17.59
N THR A 189 13.41 -5.13 18.18
CA THR A 189 13.32 -4.94 19.63
C THR A 189 12.08 -5.55 20.28
N ASN A 190 11.18 -6.16 19.50
CA ASN A 190 9.86 -6.65 19.93
C ASN A 190 9.04 -5.57 20.69
N TYR A 191 9.08 -4.33 20.20
CA TYR A 191 8.30 -3.21 20.74
C TYR A 191 6.92 -3.11 20.11
#